data_AF-A2DCF1-F1
#
_entry.id   AF-A2DCF1-F1
#
_cell.length_a   1.000
_cell.length_b   1.000
_cell.length_c   1.000
_cell.angle_alpha   90.00
_cell.angle_beta   90.00
_cell.angle_gamma   90.00
#
_symmetry.space_group_name_H-M   'P 1'
#
loop_
_entity.id
_entity.type
_entity.pdbx_description
1 polymer ?
#
loop_
_entity_poly.entity_id
_entity_poly.type
_entity_poly.pdbx_seq_one_letter_code
_entity_poly.pdbx_strand_id
1 'polypeptide(L)' 'MSAKITEATKQKFLVEYIKSGTIPEVFYVHQMKDGRVQFRKIKQPLNKDGILRKIKLYEDNIAELKKKLEEFEKSDE' A
#
# COMPACT_ATOMS: atom_id res chain seq x y z
N MET A 1 -15.92 2.85 -5.82
CA MET A 1 -15.77 1.55 -5.13
C MET A 1 -14.45 0.92 -5.59
N SER A 2 -13.50 0.63 -4.69
CA SER A 2 -12.27 -0.09 -5.07
C SER A 2 -12.55 -1.59 -5.00
N ALA A 3 -12.79 -2.22 -6.15
CA ALA A 3 -12.87 -3.68 -6.24
C ALA A 3 -11.57 -4.29 -5.68
N LYS A 4 -11.69 -5.20 -4.71
CA LYS A 4 -10.53 -5.95 -4.21
C LYS A 4 -10.06 -6.87 -5.33
N ILE A 5 -8.77 -6.82 -5.65
CA ILE A 5 -8.18 -7.70 -6.67
C ILE A 5 -8.02 -9.08 -6.07
N THR A 6 -8.75 -10.05 -6.62
CA THR A 6 -8.68 -11.46 -6.22
C THR A 6 -7.45 -12.14 -6.81
N GLU A 7 -7.09 -13.31 -6.26
CA GLU A 7 -5.94 -14.08 -6.72
C GLU A 7 -6.09 -14.57 -8.17
N ALA A 8 -7.30 -14.98 -8.56
CA ALA A 8 -7.63 -15.34 -9.94
C ALA A 8 -7.34 -14.19 -10.93
N THR A 9 -7.67 -12.95 -10.55
CA THR A 9 -7.37 -11.77 -11.38
C THR A 9 -5.86 -11.53 -11.53
N LYS A 10 -5.08 -11.76 -10.47
CA LYS A 10 -3.61 -11.64 -10.53
C LYS A 10 -2.99 -12.69 -11.46
N GLN A 11 -3.49 -13.92 -11.43
CA GLN A 11 -3.04 -14.99 -12.33
C GLN A 11 -3.35 -14.64 -13.79
N LYS A 12 -4.54 -14.10 -14.07
CA LYS A 12 -4.91 -13.64 -15.42
C LYS A 12 -3.96 -12.55 -15.94
N PHE A 13 -3.63 -11.56 -15.10
CA PHE A 13 -2.67 -10.51 -15.46
C PHE A 13 -1.28 -11.06 -15.76
N LEU A 14 -0.80 -12.04 -14.98
CA LEU A 14 0.50 -12.66 -15.23
C LEU A 14 0.52 -13.40 -16.58
N VAL A 15 -0.55 -14.14 -16.91
CA VAL A 15 -0.66 -14.86 -18.19
C VAL A 15 -0.70 -13.89 -19.36
N GLU A 16 -1.47 -12.81 -19.28
CA GLU A 16 -1.54 -11.78 -20.32
C GLU A 16 -0.18 -11.08 -20.51
N TYR A 17 0.50 -10.74 -19.42
CA TYR A 17 1.83 -10.15 -19.49
C TYR A 17 2.86 -11.07 -20.15
N ILE A 18 2.85 -12.38 -19.84
CA ILE A 18 3.75 -13.35 -20.49
C ILE A 18 3.43 -13.51 -21.98
N LYS A 19 2.16 -13.49 -22.37
CA LYS A 19 1.73 -13.70 -23.76
C LYS A 19 1.94 -12.49 -24.66
N SER A 20 1.63 -11.30 -24.18
CA SER A 20 1.55 -10.09 -25.02
C SER A 20 2.31 -8.88 -24.46
N GLY A 21 2.95 -9.01 -23.30
CA GLY A 21 3.58 -7.88 -22.62
C GLY A 21 2.59 -6.85 -22.06
N THR A 22 1.28 -7.15 -22.07
CA THR A 22 0.25 -6.21 -21.63
C THR A 22 0.28 -6.02 -20.12
N ILE A 23 0.27 -4.76 -19.68
CA ILE A 23 0.22 -4.38 -18.27
C ILE A 23 -1.10 -3.62 -18.03
N PRO A 24 -1.88 -3.98 -17.00
CA PRO A 24 -3.10 -3.25 -16.67
C PRO A 24 -2.84 -1.78 -16.31
N GLU A 25 -3.73 -0.86 -16.72
CA GLU A 25 -3.57 0.61 -16.66
C GLU A 25 -3.25 1.23 -15.28
N VAL A 26 -3.42 0.49 -14.18
CA VAL A 26 -3.16 0.96 -12.81
C VAL A 26 -1.95 0.25 -12.18
N PHE A 27 -1.20 -0.50 -12.98
CA PHE A 27 -0.07 -1.30 -12.53
C PHE A 27 1.18 -0.99 -13.34
N TYR A 28 2.33 -1.16 -12.71
CA TYR A 28 3.62 -1.24 -13.37
C TYR A 28 4.30 -2.54 -12.97
N VAL A 29 5.17 -3.03 -13.84
CA VAL A 29 5.97 -4.22 -13.58
C VAL A 29 7.28 -3.82 -12.93
N HIS A 30 7.55 -4.42 -11.78
CA HIS A 30 8.84 -4.34 -11.09
C HIS A 30 9.54 -5.69 -11.21
N GLN A 31 10.61 -5.73 -11.99
CA GLN A 31 11.47 -6.91 -12.07
C GLN A 31 12.42 -6.91 -10.88
N MET A 32 12.39 -8.00 -10.12
CA MET A 32 13.27 -8.24 -8.98
C MET A 32 14.59 -8.84 -9.47
N LYS A 33 15.67 -8.67 -8.69
CA LYS A 33 17.01 -9.18 -9.05
C LYS A 33 17.10 -10.70 -9.17
N ASP A 34 16.15 -11.42 -8.57
CA ASP A 34 16.02 -12.88 -8.62
C ASP A 34 15.20 -13.37 -9.83
N GLY A 35 14.88 -12.49 -10.77
CA GLY A 35 14.09 -12.81 -11.97
C GLY A 35 12.59 -12.85 -11.74
N ARG A 36 12.10 -12.57 -10.52
CA ARG A 36 10.66 -12.52 -10.24
C ARG A 36 10.04 -11.23 -10.76
N VAL A 37 8.82 -11.35 -11.26
CA VAL A 37 8.01 -10.22 -11.77
C VAL A 37 6.94 -9.85 -10.73
N GLN A 38 6.97 -8.61 -10.25
CA GLN A 38 5.93 -8.07 -9.36
C GLN A 38 5.10 -7.01 -10.05
N PHE A 39 3.77 -7.20 -10.07
CA PHE A 39 2.84 -6.14 -10.44
C PHE A 39 2.62 -5.22 -9.24
N ARG A 40 3.07 -3.97 -9.36
CA ARG A 40 2.89 -2.95 -8.34
C ARG A 40 1.83 -1.95 -8.78
N LYS A 41 0.89 -1.67 -7.88
CA LYS A 41 -0.16 -0.68 -8.15
C LYS A 41 0.47 0.70 -8.19
N ILE A 42 0.14 1.48 -9.22
CA ILE A 42 0.48 2.90 -9.29
C ILE A 42 -0.25 3.59 -8.13
N LYS A 43 0.52 4.27 -7.28
CA LYS A 43 -0.07 5.08 -6.20
C LYS A 43 -0.76 6.26 -6.86
N GLN A 44 -2.09 6.24 -6.87
CA GLN A 44 -2.86 7.42 -7.25
C GLN A 44 -2.59 8.54 -6.22
N PRO A 45 -2.47 9.81 -6.67
CA PRO A 45 -2.44 10.93 -5.74
C PRO A 45 -3.70 10.90 -4.88
N LEU A 46 -3.55 11.17 -3.59
CA LEU A 46 -4.68 11.26 -2.68
C LEU A 46 -5.52 12.47 -3.05
N ASN A 47 -6.83 12.28 -3.16
CA ASN A 47 -7.77 13.40 -3.18
C ASN A 47 -7.85 14.06 -1.79
N LYS A 48 -8.52 15.22 -1.69
CA LYS A 48 -8.65 15.98 -0.44
C LYS A 48 -9.11 15.12 0.74
N ASP A 49 -10.13 14.28 0.56
CA ASP A 49 -10.63 13.39 1.60
C ASP A 49 -9.61 12.31 2.01
N GLY A 50 -8.88 11.77 1.03
CA GLY A 50 -7.80 10.82 1.26
C GLY A 50 -6.63 11.43 2.04
N ILE A 51 -6.33 12.71 1.80
CA ILE A 51 -5.34 13.48 2.55
C ILE A 51 -5.80 13.67 4.00
N LEU A 52 -7.03 14.17 4.21
CA LEU A 52 -7.58 14.41 5.55
C LEU A 52 -7.63 13.13 6.39
N ARG A 53 -8.06 12.01 5.80
CA ARG A 53 -8.08 10.71 6.49
C ARG A 53 -6.68 10.26 6.91
N LYS A 54 -5.68 10.54 6.09
CA LYS A 54 -4.29 10.18 6.37
C LYS A 54 -3.67 11.08 7.44
N ILE A 55 -4.03 12.36 7.47
CA ILE A 55 -3.66 13.29 8.55
C ILE A 55 -4.22 12.77 9.88
N LYS A 56 -5.53 12.47 9.93
CA LYS A 56 -6.16 11.95 11.15
C LYS A 56 -5.50 10.67 11.67
N LEU A 57 -5.17 9.73 10.77
CA LEU A 57 -4.44 8.51 11.15
C LEU A 57 -3.09 8.83 11.81
N TYR A 58 -2.37 9.84 11.31
CA TYR A 58 -1.10 10.24 11.90
C TYR A 58 -1.29 10.96 13.24
N GLU A 59 -2.32 11.78 13.38
CA GLU A 59 -2.67 12.42 14.67
C GLU A 59 -2.99 11.36 15.73
N ASP A 60 -3.79 10.35 15.38
CA ASP A 60 -4.12 9.23 16.28
C ASP A 60 -2.86 8.45 16.69
N ASN A 61 -1.97 8.14 15.73
CA ASN A 61 -0.70 7.47 16.02
C ASN A 61 0.22 8.31 16.93
N ILE A 62 0.27 9.63 16.74
CA ILE A 62 1.05 10.53 17.61
C ILE A 62 0.47 10.53 19.03
N ALA A 63 -0.85 10.54 19.17
CA ALA A 63 -1.50 10.47 20.48
C ALA A 63 -1.17 9.16 21.21
N GLU A 64 -1.20 8.02 20.51
CA GLU A 64 -0.79 6.73 21.09
C GLU A 64 0.69 6.73 21.50
N LEU A 65 1.57 7.27 20.67
CA LEU A 65 3.00 7.33 20.98
C LEU A 65 3.28 8.22 22.19
N LYS A 66 2.59 9.37 22.32
CA LYS A 66 2.69 10.23 23.50
C LYS A 66 2.24 9.49 24.77
N LYS A 67 1.12 8.77 24.70
CA LYS A 67 0.65 7.98 25.84
C LYS A 67 1.66 6.90 26.25
N LYS A 68 2.23 6.18 25.28
CA LYS A 68 3.29 5.19 25.54
C LYS A 68 4.53 5.82 26.17
N LEU A 69 4.89 7.04 25.74
CA LEU A 69 6.01 7.77 26.31
C LEU A 69 5.75 8.14 27.78
N GLU A 70 4.56 8.67 28.09
CA GLU A 70 4.15 8.96 29.48
C GLU A 70 4.13 7.71 30.37
N GLU A 71 3.70 6.56 29.83
CA GLU A 71 3.73 5.28 30.54
C GLU A 71 5.18 4.81 30.81
N PHE A 72 6.09 5.05 29.86
CA PHE A 72 7.51 4.74 30.02
C PHE A 72 8.17 5.61 31.10
N GLU A 73 7.95 6.93 31.03
CA GLU A 73 8.52 7.89 32.00
C GLU A 73 8.04 7.63 33.43
N LYS A 74 6.79 7.20 33.61
CA LYS A 74 6.25 6.80 34.93
C LYS A 74 6.76 5.47 35.44
N SER A 75 7.32 4.62 34.58
CA SER A 75 7.91 3.33 34.98
C SER A 75 9.38 3.42 35.36
N ASP A 76 10.03 4.53 35.01
CA ASP A 76 11.43 4.83 35.34
C ASP A 76 11.56 5.65 36.66
N GLU A 77 10.45 6.11 37.25
CA GLU A 77 10.34 6.65 38.63
C GLU A 77 9.95 5.55 39.65
#